data_AF-A0A9X0CIB0-F1
#
_entry.id   AF-A0A9X0CIB0-F1
#
_cell.length_a   1.000
_cell.length_b   1.000
_cell.length_c   1.000
_cell.angle_alpha   90.00
_cell.angle_beta   90.00
_cell.angle_gamma   90.00
#
_symmetry.space_group_name_H-M   'P 1'
#
loop_
_entity.id
_entity.type
_entity.pdbx_description
1 polymer ?
#
loop_
_entity_poly.entity_id
_entity_poly.type
_entity_poly.pdbx_seq_one_letter_code
_entity_poly.pdbx_strand_id
1 'polypeptide(L)'
;MKKYLAERGPKNLSEVPKIAILCGGGGFRAMVYQSGVFCALKDMGVLDCTMYATGLSGGNWFLSMLYSHPEWPMIHPEVMRKELRDILKDNWLMEKLFSPSWLLENILIIEGKRKRGQPTSFTDLYGYLVGDVFRVKRKDVPKLSDQQRVVKDALVPFPIYNCIHVKTDVSAEAFAEWVEYTPYEIGLAKYGTFVKTEQFGNKFFCGKLVSSYKEPPIHFLEGCTGSVFAVYLQRFLDSGKSVEDTAEQKRIADDLMKEMQSGKMVVSDETLPMGGTEGSDNEDEHWDDDARAKKQLKEHDREKTGKEGFDWEALMEKYPVLKTREGRAGIVHNFLRGLQLPSTPGPSESEPDQYSVTSKRMYLVDSGLHFADPYPMFLMTPQRAMDILLSFETAGRDTDDGMPFWDLLRAEEWAKKNNFKFPPLTPKNNSKSTA
;
A
#
# COMPACT_ATOMS: atom_id res chain seq x y z
N MET A 1 1.22 -8.62 29.84
CA MET A 1 2.41 -8.19 30.62
C MET A 1 2.51 -8.78 32.02
N LYS A 2 1.56 -8.55 32.95
CA LYS A 2 1.63 -9.10 34.33
C LYS A 2 1.88 -10.61 34.39
N LYS A 3 1.22 -11.38 33.51
CA LYS A 3 1.43 -12.83 33.37
C LYS A 3 2.88 -13.22 33.03
N TYR A 4 3.55 -12.44 32.19
CA TYR A 4 4.87 -12.78 31.64
C TYR A 4 6.03 -12.20 32.46
N LEU A 5 5.83 -11.03 33.06
CA LEU A 5 6.87 -10.33 33.83
C LEU A 5 6.73 -10.54 35.35
N ALA A 6 5.62 -11.14 35.81
CA ALA A 6 5.31 -11.35 37.22
C ALA A 6 5.53 -10.07 38.05
N GLU A 7 6.37 -10.12 39.08
CA GLU A 7 6.67 -8.99 39.97
C GLU A 7 7.39 -7.82 39.27
N ARG A 8 8.03 -8.06 38.11
CA ARG A 8 8.65 -7.03 37.27
C ARG A 8 7.66 -6.38 36.29
N GLY A 9 6.41 -6.83 36.28
CA GLY A 9 5.37 -6.26 35.43
C GLY A 9 4.82 -4.93 35.93
N PRO A 10 4.12 -4.16 35.07
CA PRO A 10 3.52 -2.89 35.47
C PRO A 10 2.47 -3.09 36.56
N LYS A 11 2.52 -2.27 37.60
CA LYS A 11 1.60 -2.36 38.75
C LYS A 11 0.28 -1.66 38.46
N ASN A 12 0.34 -0.50 37.80
CA ASN A 12 -0.78 0.36 37.42
C ASN A 12 -0.75 0.67 35.92
N LEU A 13 -1.78 1.36 35.41
CA LEU A 13 -1.94 1.67 33.98
C LEU A 13 -0.86 2.63 33.46
N SER A 14 -0.40 3.58 34.27
CA SER A 14 0.65 4.54 33.88
C SER A 14 2.03 3.89 33.70
N GLU A 15 2.25 2.71 34.27
CA GLU A 15 3.49 1.95 34.09
C GLU A 15 3.46 1.03 32.86
N VAL A 16 2.30 0.88 32.19
CA VAL A 16 2.19 0.01 31.01
C VAL A 16 2.89 0.69 29.83
N PRO A 17 4.00 0.12 29.31
CA PRO A 17 4.69 0.70 28.17
C PRO A 17 3.84 0.58 26.90
N LYS A 18 3.92 1.59 26.05
CA LYS A 18 3.32 1.62 24.73
C LYS A 18 4.28 0.97 23.75
N ILE A 19 3.91 -0.22 23.27
CA ILE A 19 4.75 -1.05 22.39
C ILE A 19 4.13 -1.10 20.99
N ALA A 20 4.93 -0.89 19.96
CA ALA A 20 4.53 -1.06 18.56
C ALA A 20 5.40 -2.09 17.82
N ILE A 21 4.80 -2.78 16.86
CA ILE A 21 5.47 -3.70 15.93
C ILE A 21 5.64 -2.99 14.60
N LEU A 22 6.86 -2.93 14.08
CA LEU A 22 7.21 -2.33 12.80
C LEU A 22 7.78 -3.42 11.90
N CYS A 23 7.17 -3.63 10.74
CA CYS A 23 7.67 -4.58 9.75
C CYS A 23 8.00 -3.86 8.44
N GLY A 24 9.23 -4.07 7.96
CA GLY A 24 9.74 -3.43 6.76
C GLY A 24 9.14 -3.94 5.45
N GLY A 25 9.58 -3.32 4.36
CA GLY A 25 9.21 -3.67 2.98
C GLY A 25 10.00 -4.82 2.36
N GLY A 26 9.58 -5.26 1.17
CA GLY A 26 10.27 -6.33 0.43
C GLY A 26 9.35 -7.35 -0.25
N GLY A 27 8.16 -6.95 -0.68
CA GLY A 27 7.22 -7.81 -1.40
C GLY A 27 6.87 -9.11 -0.67
N PHE A 28 6.79 -10.23 -1.40
CA PHE A 28 6.48 -11.55 -0.82
C PHE A 28 7.45 -12.00 0.28
N ARG A 29 8.74 -11.61 0.20
CA ARG A 29 9.73 -11.92 1.24
C ARG A 29 9.32 -11.31 2.58
N ALA A 30 8.96 -10.03 2.58
CA ALA A 30 8.48 -9.34 3.77
C ALA A 30 7.20 -9.97 4.31
N MET A 31 6.26 -10.30 3.42
CA MET A 31 4.99 -10.92 3.79
C MET A 31 5.17 -12.28 4.48
N VAL A 32 6.00 -13.17 3.92
CA VAL A 32 6.31 -14.48 4.50
C VAL A 32 7.08 -14.34 5.81
N TYR A 33 8.09 -13.47 5.84
CA TYR A 33 8.87 -13.20 7.06
C TYR A 33 7.98 -12.71 8.20
N GLN A 34 7.13 -11.71 7.94
CA GLN A 34 6.22 -11.15 8.93
C GLN A 34 5.19 -12.19 9.43
N SER A 35 4.76 -13.11 8.57
CA SER A 35 3.89 -14.22 9.02
C SER A 35 4.56 -15.09 10.10
N GLY A 36 5.86 -15.33 9.99
CA GLY A 36 6.64 -16.03 11.01
C GLY A 36 6.80 -15.21 12.28
N VAL A 37 7.10 -13.91 12.14
CA VAL A 37 7.20 -12.97 13.26
C VAL A 37 5.90 -12.94 14.07
N PHE A 38 4.74 -12.81 13.42
CA PHE A 38 3.46 -12.76 14.12
C PHE A 38 3.11 -14.08 14.82
N CYS A 39 3.48 -15.23 14.24
CA CYS A 39 3.38 -16.51 14.94
C CYS A 39 4.21 -16.49 16.24
N ALA A 40 5.49 -16.14 16.14
CA ALA A 40 6.38 -16.12 17.29
C ALA A 40 5.91 -15.11 18.37
N LEU A 41 5.48 -13.91 17.97
CA LEU A 41 4.97 -12.91 18.90
C LEU A 41 3.68 -13.38 19.60
N LYS A 42 2.81 -14.12 18.91
CA LYS A 42 1.62 -14.71 19.52
C LYS A 42 1.97 -15.83 20.47
N ASP A 43 2.84 -16.76 20.07
CA ASP A 43 3.30 -17.89 20.90
C ASP A 43 3.99 -17.41 22.19
N MET A 44 4.79 -16.35 22.09
CA MET A 44 5.45 -15.71 23.24
C MET A 44 4.50 -14.83 24.08
N GLY A 45 3.28 -14.55 23.59
CA GLY A 45 2.33 -13.62 24.21
C GLY A 45 2.75 -12.15 24.19
N VAL A 46 3.76 -11.81 23.39
CA VAL A 46 4.21 -10.43 23.17
C VAL A 46 3.19 -9.68 22.33
N LEU A 47 2.51 -10.33 21.39
CA LEU A 47 1.49 -9.69 20.55
C LEU A 47 0.39 -9.06 21.40
N ASP A 48 -0.07 -9.77 22.44
CA ASP A 48 -1.10 -9.30 23.40
C ASP A 48 -0.58 -8.16 24.32
N CYS A 49 0.71 -7.82 24.24
CA CYS A 49 1.34 -6.71 24.95
C CYS A 49 1.62 -5.51 24.04
N THR A 50 1.22 -5.55 22.76
CA THR A 50 1.48 -4.49 21.78
C THR A 50 0.21 -3.71 21.43
N MET A 51 0.36 -2.41 21.21
CA MET A 51 -0.74 -1.48 20.90
C MET A 51 -0.94 -1.27 19.41
N TYR A 52 0.15 -1.25 18.64
CA TYR A 52 0.13 -0.96 17.22
C TYR A 52 0.93 -1.98 16.43
N ALA A 53 0.49 -2.25 15.21
CA ALA A 53 1.23 -3.00 14.22
C ALA A 53 1.23 -2.22 12.90
N THR A 54 2.41 -1.95 12.35
CA THR A 54 2.56 -1.30 11.06
C THR A 54 3.43 -2.13 10.13
N GLY A 55 3.07 -2.12 8.86
CA GLY A 55 3.87 -2.68 7.78
C GLY A 55 4.36 -1.59 6.85
N LEU A 56 5.23 -1.94 5.92
CA LEU A 56 5.54 -1.16 4.74
C LEU A 56 5.57 -2.11 3.54
N SER A 57 5.09 -1.68 2.38
CA SER A 57 5.07 -2.52 1.17
C SER A 57 4.49 -3.93 1.44
N GLY A 58 5.27 -4.99 1.20
CA GLY A 58 4.88 -6.37 1.52
C GLY A 58 4.45 -6.63 2.97
N GLY A 59 4.89 -5.82 3.93
CA GLY A 59 4.38 -5.90 5.30
C GLY A 59 2.95 -5.38 5.45
N ASN A 60 2.55 -4.38 4.65
CA ASN A 60 1.15 -3.94 4.57
C ASN A 60 0.26 -5.05 4.01
N TRP A 61 0.74 -5.81 3.02
CA TRP A 61 0.01 -6.95 2.46
C TRP A 61 -0.23 -8.07 3.49
N PHE A 62 0.77 -8.38 4.32
CA PHE A 62 0.55 -9.36 5.39
C PHE A 62 -0.56 -8.88 6.34
N LEU A 63 -0.46 -7.64 6.82
CA LEU A 63 -1.44 -7.07 7.74
C LEU A 63 -2.83 -6.98 7.08
N SER A 64 -2.93 -6.62 5.81
CA SER A 64 -4.23 -6.51 5.12
C SER A 64 -4.89 -7.88 5.01
N MET A 65 -4.13 -8.93 4.69
CA MET A 65 -4.64 -10.30 4.62
C MET A 65 -5.06 -10.84 5.99
N LEU A 66 -4.26 -10.61 7.04
CA LEU A 66 -4.54 -11.07 8.40
C LEU A 66 -5.76 -10.36 8.99
N TYR A 67 -5.79 -9.02 8.96
CA TYR A 67 -6.88 -8.24 9.55
C TYR A 67 -8.19 -8.33 8.76
N SER A 68 -8.13 -8.74 7.50
CA SER A 68 -9.33 -9.03 6.71
C SER A 68 -9.75 -10.51 6.79
N HIS A 69 -9.05 -11.37 7.52
CA HIS A 69 -9.46 -12.76 7.70
C HIS A 69 -10.76 -12.83 8.51
N PRO A 70 -11.80 -13.57 8.08
CA PRO A 70 -13.11 -13.62 8.76
C PRO A 70 -13.01 -13.98 10.25
N GLU A 71 -12.20 -14.99 10.56
CA GLU A 71 -12.02 -15.52 11.92
C GLU A 71 -10.92 -14.82 12.73
N TRP A 72 -10.21 -13.82 12.19
CA TRP A 72 -9.29 -13.02 13.01
C TRP A 72 -10.11 -12.08 13.93
N PRO A 73 -9.78 -11.92 15.23
CA PRO A 73 -8.55 -12.34 15.93
C PRO A 73 -8.58 -13.69 16.67
N MET A 74 -9.56 -14.55 16.39
CA MET A 74 -9.77 -15.80 17.13
C MET A 74 -8.83 -16.94 16.71
N ILE A 75 -8.23 -16.83 15.55
CA ILE A 75 -7.30 -17.82 14.99
C ILE A 75 -5.83 -17.44 15.24
N HIS A 76 -4.96 -18.44 15.22
CA HIS A 76 -3.52 -18.21 15.26
C HIS A 76 -3.01 -17.66 13.91
N PRO A 77 -2.03 -16.72 13.88
CA PRO A 77 -1.43 -16.22 12.64
C PRO A 77 -0.82 -17.31 11.73
N GLU A 78 -0.59 -18.52 12.26
CA GLU A 78 -0.13 -19.67 11.46
C GLU A 78 -1.08 -20.02 10.31
N VAL A 79 -2.39 -19.77 10.47
CA VAL A 79 -3.36 -19.98 9.38
C VAL A 79 -2.97 -19.14 8.16
N MET A 80 -2.63 -17.85 8.38
CA MET A 80 -2.15 -16.99 7.30
C MET A 80 -0.86 -17.52 6.68
N ARG A 81 0.09 -17.99 7.51
CA ARG A 81 1.34 -18.59 7.01
C ARG A 81 1.08 -19.80 6.09
N LYS A 82 0.09 -20.64 6.43
CA LYS A 82 -0.31 -21.80 5.62
C LYS A 82 -0.98 -21.35 4.32
N GLU A 83 -1.90 -20.40 4.38
CA GLU A 83 -2.54 -19.83 3.18
C GLU A 83 -1.52 -19.22 2.21
N LEU A 84 -0.58 -18.42 2.72
CA LEU A 84 0.49 -17.83 1.92
C LEU A 84 1.36 -18.88 1.25
N ARG A 85 1.70 -19.95 1.96
CA ARG A 85 2.46 -21.08 1.40
C ARG A 85 1.72 -21.73 0.24
N ASP A 86 0.41 -21.92 0.36
CA ASP A 86 -0.38 -22.55 -0.68
C ASP A 86 -0.48 -21.64 -1.92
N ILE A 87 -0.74 -20.34 -1.71
CA ILE A 87 -0.77 -19.32 -2.78
C ILE A 87 0.53 -19.35 -3.59
N LEU A 88 1.69 -19.41 -2.90
CA LEU A 88 3.00 -19.41 -3.55
C LEU A 88 3.37 -20.74 -4.23
N LYS A 89 2.69 -21.84 -3.92
CA LYS A 89 2.92 -23.16 -4.56
C LYS A 89 2.06 -23.37 -5.80
N ASP A 90 0.90 -22.73 -5.87
CA ASP A 90 -0.06 -22.92 -6.94
C ASP A 90 0.32 -22.13 -8.19
N ASN A 91 1.30 -22.65 -8.96
CA ASN A 91 1.83 -21.99 -10.17
C ASN A 91 0.76 -21.77 -11.27
N TRP A 92 -0.29 -22.61 -11.30
CA TRP A 92 -1.41 -22.48 -12.25
C TRP A 92 -2.26 -21.22 -12.03
N LEU A 93 -2.24 -20.65 -10.82
CA LEU A 93 -2.96 -19.43 -10.50
C LEU A 93 -2.39 -18.25 -11.28
N MET A 94 -1.06 -18.18 -11.37
CA MET A 94 -0.36 -17.16 -12.15
C MET A 94 -0.72 -17.24 -13.64
N GLU A 95 -0.86 -18.45 -14.19
CA GLU A 95 -1.25 -18.64 -15.60
C GLU A 95 -2.68 -18.13 -15.91
N LYS A 96 -3.62 -18.22 -14.96
CA LYS A 96 -5.00 -17.73 -15.17
C LYS A 96 -5.16 -16.23 -14.95
N LEU A 97 -4.41 -15.66 -14.00
CA LEU A 97 -4.45 -14.24 -13.65
C LEU A 97 -3.86 -13.33 -14.74
N PHE A 98 -3.23 -13.89 -15.78
CA PHE A 98 -2.79 -13.16 -16.96
C PHE A 98 -3.56 -13.55 -18.23
N SER A 99 -4.70 -14.23 -18.08
CA SER A 99 -5.54 -14.55 -19.23
C SER A 99 -6.12 -13.27 -19.88
N PRO A 100 -6.29 -13.25 -21.21
CA PRO A 100 -6.94 -12.14 -21.89
C PRO A 100 -8.31 -11.75 -21.33
N SER A 101 -9.10 -12.74 -20.91
CA SER A 101 -10.40 -12.54 -20.29
C SER A 101 -10.29 -11.81 -18.95
N TRP A 102 -9.34 -12.23 -18.09
CA TRP A 102 -9.08 -11.55 -16.82
C TRP A 102 -8.70 -10.09 -17.04
N LEU A 103 -7.81 -9.81 -18.00
CA LEU A 103 -7.37 -8.45 -18.27
C LEU A 103 -8.53 -7.58 -18.78
N LEU A 104 -9.34 -8.08 -19.71
CA LEU A 104 -10.49 -7.35 -20.24
C LEU A 104 -11.52 -7.06 -19.15
N GLU A 105 -11.85 -8.04 -18.30
CA GLU A 105 -12.77 -7.87 -17.17
C GLU A 105 -12.31 -6.73 -16.25
N ASN A 106 -11.04 -6.74 -15.84
CA ASN A 106 -10.51 -5.73 -14.93
C ASN A 106 -10.40 -4.35 -15.58
N ILE A 107 -10.03 -4.26 -16.86
CA ILE A 107 -10.02 -3.00 -17.60
C ILE A 107 -11.43 -2.38 -17.66
N LEU A 108 -12.47 -3.19 -17.88
CA LEU A 108 -13.84 -2.69 -17.93
C LEU A 108 -14.29 -2.12 -16.58
N ILE A 109 -13.91 -2.75 -15.46
CA ILE A 109 -14.19 -2.23 -14.12
C ILE A 109 -13.48 -0.89 -13.90
N ILE A 110 -12.21 -0.79 -14.32
CA ILE A 110 -11.41 0.44 -14.25
C ILE A 110 -12.06 1.54 -15.11
N GLU A 111 -12.50 1.23 -16.33
CA GLU A 111 -13.18 2.18 -17.19
C GLU A 111 -14.52 2.64 -16.59
N GLY A 112 -15.24 1.76 -15.90
CA GLY A 112 -16.42 2.13 -15.11
C GLY A 112 -16.11 3.10 -13.97
N LYS A 113 -14.98 2.91 -13.27
CA LYS A 113 -14.46 3.88 -12.29
C LYS A 113 -14.14 5.24 -12.94
N ARG A 114 -13.51 5.23 -14.12
CA ARG A 114 -13.18 6.43 -14.89
C ARG A 114 -14.42 7.20 -15.33
N LYS A 115 -15.43 6.52 -15.87
CA LYS A 115 -16.71 7.11 -16.31
C LYS A 115 -17.48 7.79 -15.19
N ARG A 116 -17.40 7.26 -13.96
CA ARG A 116 -17.95 7.90 -12.74
C ARG A 116 -17.16 9.14 -12.28
N GLY A 117 -16.07 9.48 -12.96
CA GLY A 117 -15.25 10.64 -12.66
C GLY A 117 -14.23 10.42 -11.53
N GLN A 118 -13.95 9.17 -11.16
CA GLN A 118 -12.82 8.82 -10.28
C GLN A 118 -11.55 8.63 -11.14
N PRO A 119 -10.38 9.12 -10.70
CA PRO A 119 -9.15 8.91 -11.43
C PRO A 119 -8.75 7.43 -11.40
N THR A 120 -8.11 7.00 -12.47
CA THR A 120 -7.65 5.62 -12.66
C THR A 120 -6.20 5.62 -13.10
N SER A 121 -5.48 4.57 -12.73
CA SER A 121 -4.10 4.38 -13.15
C SER A 121 -3.77 2.89 -13.31
N PHE A 122 -2.56 2.59 -13.81
CA PHE A 122 -2.07 1.22 -13.89
C PHE A 122 -2.03 0.52 -12.51
N THR A 123 -1.90 1.30 -11.43
CA THR A 123 -1.98 0.79 -10.07
C THR A 123 -3.35 0.19 -9.72
N ASP A 124 -4.44 0.63 -10.36
CA ASP A 124 -5.74 -0.03 -10.21
C ASP A 124 -5.69 -1.46 -10.71
N LEU A 125 -5.12 -1.69 -11.92
CA LEU A 125 -4.97 -3.01 -12.50
C LEU A 125 -4.04 -3.90 -11.66
N TYR A 126 -2.91 -3.34 -11.22
CA TYR A 126 -2.00 -4.03 -10.29
C TYR A 126 -2.69 -4.39 -8.97
N GLY A 127 -3.54 -3.50 -8.44
CA GLY A 127 -4.34 -3.76 -7.25
C GLY A 127 -5.30 -4.95 -7.44
N TYR A 128 -5.98 -5.06 -8.59
CA TYR A 128 -6.80 -6.25 -8.89
C TYR A 128 -5.95 -7.53 -8.94
N LEU A 129 -4.79 -7.50 -9.60
CA LEU A 129 -3.87 -8.65 -9.64
C LEU A 129 -3.48 -9.11 -8.24
N VAL A 130 -3.00 -8.19 -7.41
CA VAL A 130 -2.56 -8.49 -6.04
C VAL A 130 -3.72 -8.98 -5.19
N GLY A 131 -4.88 -8.34 -5.30
CA GLY A 131 -6.11 -8.74 -4.60
C GLY A 131 -6.51 -10.17 -4.93
N ASP A 132 -6.53 -10.53 -6.21
CA ASP A 132 -6.88 -11.88 -6.66
C ASP A 132 -5.86 -12.93 -6.21
N VAL A 133 -4.55 -12.61 -6.24
CA VAL A 133 -3.50 -13.49 -5.70
C VAL A 133 -3.73 -13.74 -4.20
N PHE A 134 -3.95 -12.69 -3.42
CA PHE A 134 -4.11 -12.80 -1.97
C PHE A 134 -5.44 -13.42 -1.55
N ARG A 135 -6.45 -13.35 -2.41
CA ARG A 135 -7.81 -13.78 -2.11
C ARG A 135 -8.28 -14.92 -2.98
N VAL A 136 -7.37 -15.66 -3.62
CA VAL A 136 -7.73 -16.84 -4.44
C VAL A 136 -8.63 -17.85 -3.70
N LYS A 137 -8.44 -18.00 -2.37
CA LYS A 137 -9.24 -18.89 -1.52
C LYS A 137 -10.44 -18.20 -0.86
N ARG A 138 -10.68 -16.91 -1.11
CA ARG A 138 -11.70 -16.08 -0.46
C ARG A 138 -12.65 -15.51 -1.51
N LYS A 139 -13.94 -15.48 -1.21
CA LYS A 139 -14.97 -14.94 -2.13
C LYS A 139 -15.21 -13.45 -1.94
N ASP A 140 -14.96 -12.95 -0.73
CA ASP A 140 -15.27 -11.58 -0.37
C ASP A 140 -14.08 -10.65 -0.67
N VAL A 141 -14.40 -9.46 -1.17
CA VAL A 141 -13.45 -8.37 -1.38
C VAL A 141 -13.64 -7.35 -0.25
N PRO A 142 -12.85 -7.44 0.83
CA PRO A 142 -13.00 -6.56 1.98
C PRO A 142 -12.56 -5.13 1.66
N LYS A 143 -13.10 -4.21 2.44
CA LYS A 143 -12.70 -2.80 2.52
C LYS A 143 -11.81 -2.58 3.73
N LEU A 144 -11.16 -1.40 3.81
CA LEU A 144 -10.36 -1.09 4.99
C LEU A 144 -11.26 -0.81 6.20
N SER A 145 -12.40 -0.15 5.99
CA SER A 145 -13.41 0.08 7.04
C SER A 145 -13.96 -1.23 7.65
N ASP A 146 -14.04 -2.32 6.87
CA ASP A 146 -14.49 -3.63 7.38
C ASP A 146 -13.59 -4.17 8.51
N GLN A 147 -12.34 -3.72 8.58
CA GLN A 147 -11.41 -4.10 9.65
C GLN A 147 -11.76 -3.48 11.01
N GLN A 148 -12.63 -2.47 11.06
CA GLN A 148 -13.14 -1.92 12.33
C GLN A 148 -13.73 -3.01 13.23
N ARG A 149 -14.35 -4.05 12.62
CA ARG A 149 -14.90 -5.20 13.36
C ARG A 149 -13.87 -5.96 14.20
N VAL A 150 -12.61 -5.94 13.77
CA VAL A 150 -11.49 -6.64 14.43
C VAL A 150 -10.91 -5.80 15.56
N VAL A 151 -10.86 -4.48 15.39
CA VAL A 151 -10.13 -3.57 16.29
C VAL A 151 -11.01 -2.86 17.29
N LYS A 152 -12.35 -2.88 17.12
CA LYS A 152 -13.31 -2.21 18.03
C LYS A 152 -13.15 -2.59 19.50
N ASP A 153 -12.79 -3.83 19.78
CA ASP A 153 -12.67 -4.37 21.13
C ASP A 153 -11.21 -4.41 21.63
N ALA A 154 -10.27 -3.86 20.84
CA ALA A 154 -8.83 -3.81 21.14
C ALA A 154 -8.20 -5.17 21.52
N LEU A 155 -8.70 -6.27 20.95
CA LEU A 155 -8.18 -7.63 21.20
C LEU A 155 -6.83 -7.91 20.52
N VAL A 156 -6.48 -7.10 19.53
CA VAL A 156 -5.24 -7.20 18.76
C VAL A 156 -4.67 -5.80 18.54
N PRO A 157 -3.38 -5.68 18.20
CA PRO A 157 -2.77 -4.39 17.94
C PRO A 157 -3.52 -3.63 16.85
N PHE A 158 -3.59 -2.32 16.96
CA PHE A 158 -4.24 -1.48 15.96
C PHE A 158 -3.37 -1.42 14.69
N PRO A 159 -3.90 -1.80 13.52
CA PRO A 159 -3.15 -1.84 12.27
C PRO A 159 -3.00 -0.43 11.70
N ILE A 160 -1.79 -0.08 11.30
CA ILE A 160 -1.47 1.15 10.58
C ILE A 160 -0.79 0.74 9.28
N TYR A 161 -1.34 1.19 8.17
CA TYR A 161 -0.76 1.02 6.84
C TYR A 161 -0.26 2.37 6.35
N ASN A 162 0.62 2.36 5.36
CA ASN A 162 1.16 3.60 4.81
C ASN A 162 1.59 3.48 3.35
N CYS A 163 1.56 4.62 2.69
CA CYS A 163 2.25 4.87 1.43
C CYS A 163 2.78 6.32 1.47
N ILE A 164 3.38 6.79 0.38
CA ILE A 164 3.76 8.20 0.24
C ILE A 164 2.99 8.88 -0.90
N HIS A 165 2.65 10.14 -0.68
CA HIS A 165 2.22 11.06 -1.72
C HIS A 165 3.45 11.74 -2.34
N VAL A 166 3.52 11.71 -3.67
CA VAL A 166 4.62 12.29 -4.46
C VAL A 166 4.09 13.35 -5.43
N LYS A 167 4.95 14.29 -5.87
CA LYS A 167 4.64 15.11 -7.05
C LYS A 167 5.04 14.37 -8.31
N THR A 168 4.56 14.89 -9.42
CA THR A 168 4.74 14.24 -10.71
C THR A 168 6.11 14.51 -11.34
N ASP A 169 6.62 15.70 -11.08
CA ASP A 169 7.78 16.32 -11.72
C ASP A 169 9.08 16.24 -10.91
N VAL A 170 9.04 15.65 -9.71
CA VAL A 170 10.20 15.53 -8.82
C VAL A 170 10.35 14.10 -8.28
N SER A 171 11.56 13.76 -7.83
CA SER A 171 11.82 12.45 -7.23
C SER A 171 11.14 12.30 -5.86
N ALA A 172 10.83 11.05 -5.49
CA ALA A 172 10.31 10.74 -4.17
C ALA A 172 11.29 11.11 -3.04
N GLU A 173 12.59 11.16 -3.33
CA GLU A 173 13.61 11.66 -2.40
C GLU A 173 13.54 13.17 -2.19
N ALA A 174 13.17 13.93 -3.23
CA ALA A 174 13.00 15.37 -3.16
C ALA A 174 11.68 15.76 -2.49
N PHE A 175 10.60 15.02 -2.77
CA PHE A 175 9.29 15.23 -2.18
C PHE A 175 8.55 13.92 -1.93
N ALA A 176 8.30 13.62 -0.66
CA ALA A 176 7.43 12.55 -0.23
C ALA A 176 6.68 12.97 1.04
N GLU A 177 5.37 12.79 1.02
CA GLU A 177 4.52 13.02 2.19
C GLU A 177 3.86 11.72 2.60
N TRP A 178 4.12 11.28 3.84
CA TRP A 178 3.58 10.03 4.33
C TRP A 178 2.06 10.13 4.50
N VAL A 179 1.37 9.21 3.83
CA VAL A 179 -0.07 9.01 3.94
C VAL A 179 -0.29 7.78 4.78
N GLU A 180 -1.07 7.95 5.84
CA GLU A 180 -1.42 6.88 6.75
C GLU A 180 -2.81 6.34 6.43
N TYR A 181 -2.95 5.01 6.49
CA TYR A 181 -4.25 4.35 6.43
C TYR A 181 -4.53 3.57 7.70
N THR A 182 -5.72 3.76 8.25
CA THR A 182 -6.22 2.98 9.38
C THR A 182 -7.66 2.54 9.11
N PRO A 183 -8.21 1.59 9.88
CA PRO A 183 -9.61 1.22 9.73
C PRO A 183 -10.61 2.38 9.93
N TYR A 184 -10.21 3.46 10.61
CA TYR A 184 -11.11 4.60 10.94
C TYR A 184 -10.86 5.84 10.11
N GLU A 185 -9.60 6.16 9.82
CA GLU A 185 -9.21 7.37 9.11
C GLU A 185 -8.00 7.19 8.20
N ILE A 186 -7.95 8.04 7.18
CA ILE A 186 -6.86 8.14 6.20
C ILE A 186 -6.43 9.60 6.12
N GLY A 187 -5.13 9.87 6.17
CA GLY A 187 -4.66 11.24 6.17
C GLY A 187 -3.16 11.44 6.21
N LEU A 188 -2.78 12.71 6.41
CA LEU A 188 -1.39 13.13 6.50
C LEU A 188 -1.16 13.76 7.87
N ALA A 189 -0.42 13.05 8.72
CA ALA A 189 -0.09 13.52 10.07
C ALA A 189 0.69 14.84 10.05
N LYS A 190 1.51 15.07 9.01
CA LYS A 190 2.21 16.34 8.74
C LYS A 190 1.28 17.56 8.84
N TYR A 191 0.04 17.42 8.35
CA TYR A 191 -0.96 18.48 8.28
C TYR A 191 -2.07 18.34 9.31
N GLY A 192 -2.03 17.30 10.16
CA GLY A 192 -3.14 16.95 11.05
C GLY A 192 -4.47 16.79 10.32
N THR A 193 -4.45 16.44 9.04
CA THR A 193 -5.64 16.41 8.19
C THR A 193 -5.96 14.98 7.78
N PHE A 194 -7.15 14.54 8.18
CA PHE A 194 -7.64 13.18 8.00
C PHE A 194 -9.09 13.20 7.50
N VAL A 195 -9.44 12.18 6.72
CA VAL A 195 -10.81 11.87 6.31
C VAL A 195 -11.19 10.49 6.86
N LYS A 196 -12.48 10.24 7.00
CA LYS A 196 -12.96 8.88 7.31
C LYS A 196 -12.52 7.91 6.21
N THR A 197 -12.15 6.69 6.59
CA THR A 197 -11.69 5.65 5.66
C THR A 197 -12.67 5.41 4.52
N GLU A 198 -13.97 5.41 4.82
CA GLU A 198 -15.04 5.21 3.84
C GLU A 198 -15.15 6.35 2.82
N GLN A 199 -14.61 7.53 3.13
CA GLN A 199 -14.64 8.71 2.28
C GLN A 199 -13.36 8.87 1.43
N PHE A 200 -12.39 7.96 1.60
CA PHE A 200 -11.16 8.02 0.83
C PHE A 200 -11.42 7.81 -0.66
N GLY A 201 -10.87 8.70 -1.49
CA GLY A 201 -11.14 8.75 -2.92
C GLY A 201 -12.31 9.66 -3.33
N ASN A 202 -13.04 10.24 -2.38
CA ASN A 202 -14.07 11.24 -2.65
C ASN A 202 -13.50 12.60 -3.06
N LYS A 203 -14.31 13.42 -3.74
CA LYS A 203 -13.92 14.79 -4.09
C LYS A 203 -14.19 15.71 -2.91
N PHE A 204 -13.17 16.44 -2.49
CA PHE A 204 -13.31 17.52 -1.51
C PHE A 204 -12.88 18.85 -2.10
N PHE A 205 -13.41 19.92 -1.51
CA PHE A 205 -12.94 21.29 -1.73
C PHE A 205 -13.11 22.10 -0.46
N CYS A 206 -12.03 22.74 0.00
CA CYS A 206 -11.99 23.51 1.25
C CYS A 206 -12.53 22.71 2.45
N GLY A 207 -12.18 21.42 2.54
CA GLY A 207 -12.61 20.52 3.62
C GLY A 207 -14.07 20.05 3.54
N LYS A 208 -14.82 20.44 2.50
CA LYS A 208 -16.19 19.98 2.27
C LYS A 208 -16.24 18.88 1.23
N LEU A 209 -17.05 17.85 1.50
CA LEU A 209 -17.35 16.79 0.54
C LEU A 209 -18.17 17.37 -0.63
N VAL A 210 -17.64 17.25 -1.85
CA VAL A 210 -18.26 17.76 -3.09
C VAL A 210 -18.92 16.64 -3.88
N SER A 211 -18.28 15.47 -3.95
CA SER A 211 -18.85 14.29 -4.61
C SER A 211 -18.45 13.05 -3.85
N SER A 212 -19.43 12.20 -3.58
CA SER A 212 -19.24 10.95 -2.88
C SER A 212 -19.11 9.79 -3.87
N TYR A 213 -18.20 8.87 -3.58
CA TYR A 213 -18.01 7.61 -4.26
C TYR A 213 -18.02 6.47 -3.25
N LYS A 214 -18.13 5.24 -3.75
CA LYS A 214 -17.97 4.05 -2.90
C LYS A 214 -16.52 3.94 -2.47
N GLU A 215 -16.30 3.56 -1.20
CA GLU A 215 -14.98 3.24 -0.67
C GLU A 215 -14.25 2.24 -1.59
N PRO A 216 -12.99 2.51 -1.95
CA PRO A 216 -12.22 1.58 -2.74
C PRO A 216 -12.00 0.26 -1.99
N PRO A 217 -12.00 -0.88 -2.69
CA PRO A 217 -11.67 -2.16 -2.07
C PRO A 217 -10.24 -2.15 -1.54
N ILE A 218 -9.94 -2.95 -0.52
CA ILE A 218 -8.63 -2.92 0.14
C ILE A 218 -7.47 -3.24 -0.83
N HIS A 219 -7.73 -3.99 -1.90
CA HIS A 219 -6.71 -4.33 -2.88
C HIS A 219 -6.23 -3.12 -3.70
N PHE A 220 -7.02 -2.04 -3.78
CA PHE A 220 -6.51 -0.77 -4.31
C PHE A 220 -5.42 -0.19 -3.40
N LEU A 221 -5.62 -0.26 -2.08
CA LEU A 221 -4.61 0.14 -1.10
C LEU A 221 -3.40 -0.79 -1.16
N GLU A 222 -3.61 -2.11 -1.25
CA GLU A 222 -2.52 -3.09 -1.44
C GLU A 222 -1.70 -2.75 -2.70
N GLY A 223 -2.36 -2.38 -3.80
CA GLY A 223 -1.73 -1.89 -5.03
C GLY A 223 -0.92 -0.61 -4.83
N CYS A 224 -1.47 0.39 -4.12
CA CYS A 224 -0.75 1.64 -3.80
C CYS A 224 0.47 1.38 -2.91
N THR A 225 0.29 0.58 -1.85
CA THR A 225 1.35 0.25 -0.90
C THR A 225 2.46 -0.59 -1.52
N GLY A 226 2.21 -1.29 -2.63
CA GLY A 226 3.18 -2.13 -3.33
C GLY A 226 3.47 -1.68 -4.75
N SER A 227 3.20 -0.42 -5.09
CA SER A 227 3.22 0.08 -6.47
C SER A 227 4.60 0.00 -7.14
N VAL A 228 5.69 -0.14 -6.36
CA VAL A 228 7.03 -0.42 -6.91
C VAL A 228 7.02 -1.68 -7.79
N PHE A 229 6.19 -2.66 -7.44
CA PHE A 229 6.09 -3.91 -8.19
C PHE A 229 5.17 -3.83 -9.41
N ALA A 230 4.35 -2.78 -9.52
CA ALA A 230 3.51 -2.56 -10.70
C ALA A 230 4.35 -2.39 -11.98
N VAL A 231 5.60 -1.96 -11.85
CA VAL A 231 6.54 -1.85 -12.98
C VAL A 231 6.89 -3.21 -13.59
N TYR A 232 7.02 -4.26 -12.78
CA TYR A 232 7.27 -5.60 -13.30
C TYR A 232 6.10 -6.09 -14.13
N LEU A 233 4.87 -5.82 -13.68
CA LEU A 233 3.66 -6.16 -14.43
C LEU A 233 3.60 -5.40 -15.76
N GLN A 234 3.87 -4.09 -15.76
CA GLN A 234 3.87 -3.31 -17.00
C GLN A 234 4.88 -3.86 -18.02
N ARG A 235 6.11 -4.18 -17.58
CA ARG A 235 7.13 -4.76 -18.46
C ARG A 235 6.78 -6.14 -18.97
N PHE A 236 6.08 -6.96 -18.17
CA PHE A 236 5.56 -8.24 -18.62
C PHE A 236 4.55 -8.06 -19.76
N LEU A 237 3.63 -7.11 -19.62
CA LEU A 237 2.64 -6.78 -20.65
C LEU A 237 3.28 -6.18 -21.91
N ASP A 238 4.34 -5.38 -21.78
CA ASP A 238 5.04 -4.76 -22.92
C ASP A 238 5.88 -5.77 -23.72
N SER A 239 6.52 -6.73 -23.05
CA SER A 239 7.50 -7.64 -23.68
C SER A 239 6.96 -9.04 -23.99
N GLY A 240 5.81 -9.41 -23.41
CA GLY A 240 5.23 -10.76 -23.51
C GLY A 240 6.09 -11.87 -22.93
N LYS A 241 7.19 -11.54 -22.23
CA LYS A 241 8.13 -12.48 -21.63
C LYS A 241 8.07 -12.36 -20.12
N SER A 242 7.97 -13.51 -19.45
CA SER A 242 8.15 -13.59 -18.01
C SER A 242 9.62 -13.31 -17.68
N VAL A 243 9.87 -12.47 -16.66
CA VAL A 243 11.23 -12.18 -16.20
C VAL A 243 11.65 -13.29 -15.25
N GLU A 244 12.22 -14.37 -15.80
CA GLU A 244 12.64 -15.55 -15.02
C GLU A 244 14.02 -15.39 -14.37
N ASP A 245 14.88 -14.55 -14.96
CA ASP A 245 16.25 -14.37 -14.48
C ASP A 245 16.29 -13.43 -13.26
N THR A 246 16.77 -13.94 -12.12
CA THR A 246 16.96 -13.19 -10.89
C THR A 246 17.94 -12.01 -11.05
N ALA A 247 18.95 -12.15 -11.92
CA ALA A 247 19.88 -11.07 -12.23
C ALA A 247 19.20 -9.95 -13.04
N GLU A 248 18.30 -10.32 -13.95
CA GLU A 248 17.45 -9.37 -14.67
C GLU A 248 16.44 -8.70 -13.72
N GLN A 249 15.78 -9.44 -12.83
CA GLN A 249 14.89 -8.88 -11.80
C GLN A 249 15.61 -7.88 -10.90
N LYS A 250 16.85 -8.20 -10.47
CA LYS A 250 17.69 -7.30 -9.66
C LYS A 250 18.11 -6.06 -10.45
N ARG A 251 18.54 -6.21 -11.71
CA ARG A 251 18.83 -5.07 -12.60
C ARG A 251 17.61 -4.19 -12.83
N ILE A 252 16.44 -4.78 -13.04
CA ILE A 252 15.18 -4.04 -13.18
C ILE A 252 14.86 -3.31 -11.87
N ALA A 253 15.03 -3.95 -10.72
CA ALA A 253 14.87 -3.30 -9.42
C ALA A 253 15.82 -2.11 -9.26
N ASP A 254 17.10 -2.29 -9.60
CA ASP A 254 18.14 -1.28 -9.46
C ASP A 254 17.94 -0.12 -10.45
N ASP A 255 17.60 -0.42 -11.71
CA ASP A 255 17.29 0.58 -12.73
C ASP A 255 16.00 1.32 -12.37
N LEU A 256 15.00 0.63 -11.82
CA LEU A 256 13.79 1.24 -11.32
C LEU A 256 14.10 2.16 -10.14
N MET A 257 14.87 1.71 -9.14
CA MET A 257 15.29 2.54 -8.03
C MET A 257 16.07 3.79 -8.49
N LYS A 258 16.94 3.66 -9.50
CA LYS A 258 17.64 4.80 -10.13
C LYS A 258 16.69 5.72 -10.91
N GLU A 259 15.77 5.17 -11.69
CA GLU A 259 14.77 5.93 -12.45
C GLU A 259 13.83 6.69 -11.49
N MET A 260 13.51 6.08 -10.34
CA MET A 260 12.71 6.65 -9.25
C MET A 260 13.44 7.74 -8.47
N GLN A 261 14.74 7.59 -8.23
CA GLN A 261 15.61 8.64 -7.69
C GLN A 261 15.78 9.81 -8.68
N SER A 262 15.69 9.56 -9.99
CA SER A 262 15.83 10.59 -11.03
C SER A 262 14.58 11.46 -11.27
N GLY A 263 13.46 11.19 -10.58
CA GLY A 263 12.24 12.01 -10.67
C GLY A 263 11.37 11.79 -11.92
N LYS A 264 11.66 10.76 -12.74
CA LYS A 264 10.90 10.47 -13.97
C LYS A 264 9.62 9.65 -13.73
N MET A 265 8.98 9.83 -12.57
CA MET A 265 7.98 8.87 -12.10
C MET A 265 6.56 9.14 -12.60
N VAL A 266 6.20 10.38 -12.94
CA VAL A 266 4.86 10.70 -13.40
C VAL A 266 4.92 11.80 -14.46
N VAL A 267 4.68 11.44 -15.72
CA VAL A 267 4.43 12.48 -16.74
C VAL A 267 3.02 13.03 -16.46
N SER A 268 2.90 14.35 -16.31
CA SER A 268 1.63 15.02 -16.06
C SER A 268 0.93 15.33 -17.38
N ASP A 269 -0.19 14.68 -17.68
CA ASP A 269 -1.08 15.12 -18.74
C ASP A 269 -2.14 16.09 -18.16
N GLU A 270 -1.78 17.36 -18.03
CA GLU A 270 -2.75 18.44 -17.79
C GLU A 270 -3.58 18.78 -19.06
N THR A 271 -3.46 18.01 -20.14
CA THR A 271 -4.01 18.38 -21.46
C THR A 271 -5.14 17.50 -22.01
N LEU A 272 -5.71 16.55 -21.25
CA LEU A 272 -6.89 15.83 -21.73
C LEU A 272 -8.18 16.68 -21.64
N PRO A 273 -8.95 16.84 -22.74
CA PRO A 273 -10.14 17.68 -22.75
C PRO A 273 -11.21 17.17 -21.79
N MET A 274 -11.82 18.09 -21.05
CA MET A 274 -13.06 17.86 -20.30
C MET A 274 -14.20 17.59 -21.29
N GLY A 275 -14.41 16.33 -21.65
CA GLY A 275 -15.56 15.87 -22.44
C GLY A 275 -16.43 14.94 -21.60
N GLY A 276 -17.28 15.51 -20.75
CA GLY A 276 -18.28 14.75 -20.00
C GLY A 276 -19.33 15.72 -19.46
N THR A 277 -20.44 15.83 -20.19
CA THR A 277 -21.64 16.57 -19.78
C THR A 277 -22.15 16.04 -18.44
N GLU A 278 -22.42 16.96 -17.51
CA GLU A 278 -23.09 16.69 -16.24
C GLU A 278 -24.50 16.15 -16.52
N GLY A 279 -24.65 14.82 -16.48
CA GLY A 279 -25.93 14.14 -16.44
C GLY A 279 -26.35 13.95 -14.98
N SER A 280 -27.60 14.28 -14.66
CA SER A 280 -28.15 14.08 -13.31
C SER A 280 -28.47 12.61 -13.09
N ASP A 281 -27.83 11.96 -12.12
CA ASP A 281 -28.01 10.53 -11.87
C ASP A 281 -28.74 10.27 -10.55
N ASN A 282 -29.84 9.52 -10.64
CA ASN A 282 -30.59 8.94 -9.53
C ASN A 282 -29.76 7.83 -8.85
N GLU A 283 -29.79 7.77 -7.52
CA GLU A 283 -28.77 7.10 -6.69
C GLU A 283 -28.92 5.57 -6.48
N ASP A 284 -29.90 4.88 -7.07
CA ASP A 284 -30.26 3.53 -6.59
C ASP A 284 -30.02 2.34 -7.55
N GLU A 285 -29.47 2.51 -8.76
CA GLU A 285 -29.38 1.40 -9.76
C GLU A 285 -27.97 0.83 -10.04
N HIS A 286 -26.93 1.20 -9.29
CA HIS A 286 -25.54 0.94 -9.71
C HIS A 286 -24.92 -0.43 -9.35
N TRP A 287 -25.61 -1.35 -8.66
CA TRP A 287 -25.12 -2.75 -8.54
C TRP A 287 -25.52 -3.57 -9.77
N ASP A 288 -26.68 -3.28 -10.36
CA ASP A 288 -27.24 -4.11 -11.41
C ASP A 288 -26.41 -4.05 -12.70
N ASP A 289 -25.75 -2.92 -12.98
CA ASP A 289 -24.94 -2.76 -14.19
C ASP A 289 -23.64 -3.59 -14.21
N ASP A 290 -22.97 -3.79 -13.07
CA ASP A 290 -21.73 -4.57 -13.02
C ASP A 290 -22.01 -6.09 -13.14
N ALA A 291 -23.12 -6.53 -12.53
CA ALA A 291 -23.63 -7.90 -12.67
C ALA A 291 -24.22 -8.16 -14.07
N ARG A 292 -24.91 -7.16 -14.66
CA ARG A 292 -25.48 -7.21 -16.00
C ARG A 292 -24.42 -7.18 -17.08
N ALA A 293 -23.35 -6.39 -16.92
CA ALA A 293 -22.17 -6.43 -17.77
C ALA A 293 -21.50 -7.82 -17.74
N LYS A 294 -21.27 -8.38 -16.54
CA LYS A 294 -20.75 -9.75 -16.36
C LYS A 294 -21.66 -10.82 -16.97
N LYS A 295 -22.98 -10.61 -16.98
CA LYS A 295 -23.96 -11.56 -17.54
C LYS A 295 -24.03 -11.48 -19.07
N GLN A 296 -23.99 -10.29 -19.65
CA GLN A 296 -23.93 -10.08 -21.11
C GLN A 296 -22.63 -10.62 -21.73
N LEU A 297 -21.52 -10.57 -21.00
CA LEU A 297 -20.22 -11.12 -21.43
C LEU A 297 -20.18 -12.65 -21.44
N LYS A 298 -20.80 -13.34 -20.46
CA LYS A 298 -20.93 -14.81 -20.47
C LYS A 298 -21.68 -15.34 -21.69
N GLU A 299 -22.61 -14.54 -22.23
CA GLU A 299 -23.34 -14.89 -23.45
C GLU A 299 -22.51 -14.59 -24.71
N HIS A 300 -21.65 -13.56 -24.70
CA HIS A 300 -20.79 -13.22 -25.84
C HIS A 300 -19.55 -14.12 -25.97
N ASP A 301 -18.94 -14.56 -24.86
CA ASP A 301 -17.74 -15.43 -24.88
C ASP A 301 -18.02 -16.85 -25.36
N ARG A 302 -19.27 -17.30 -25.31
CA ARG A 302 -19.67 -18.61 -25.86
C ARG A 302 -19.57 -18.68 -27.38
N GLU A 303 -19.52 -17.54 -28.07
CA GLU A 303 -19.49 -17.49 -29.54
C GLU A 303 -18.09 -17.35 -30.15
N LYS A 304 -17.03 -17.05 -29.38
CA LYS A 304 -15.72 -16.66 -29.95
C LYS A 304 -14.45 -17.24 -29.34
N THR A 305 -14.49 -18.38 -28.66
CA THR A 305 -13.23 -19.07 -28.29
C THR A 305 -12.76 -20.03 -29.40
N GLY A 306 -12.19 -19.46 -30.46
CA GLY A 306 -11.24 -20.14 -31.33
C GLY A 306 -9.82 -19.81 -30.86
N LYS A 307 -8.96 -20.83 -30.73
CA LYS A 307 -7.54 -20.69 -30.37
C LYS A 307 -6.77 -19.95 -31.47
N GLU A 308 -6.72 -18.63 -31.41
CA GLU A 308 -5.74 -17.80 -32.13
C GLU A 308 -5.21 -16.72 -31.19
N GLY A 309 -3.93 -16.36 -31.35
CA GLY A 309 -3.17 -15.52 -30.42
C GLY A 309 -3.88 -14.22 -30.08
N PHE A 310 -4.01 -13.95 -28.79
CA PHE A 310 -4.58 -12.69 -28.32
C PHE A 310 -3.68 -11.53 -28.72
N ASP A 311 -4.26 -10.54 -29.41
CA ASP A 311 -3.54 -9.36 -29.89
C ASP A 311 -3.33 -8.36 -28.74
N TRP A 312 -2.20 -8.53 -28.05
CA TRP A 312 -1.75 -7.66 -26.98
C TRP A 312 -1.51 -6.23 -27.45
N GLU A 313 -1.01 -6.04 -28.67
CA GLU A 313 -0.72 -4.71 -29.20
C GLU A 313 -2.01 -3.91 -29.41
N ALA A 314 -3.04 -4.52 -30.01
CA ALA A 314 -4.34 -3.89 -30.20
C ALA A 314 -5.04 -3.54 -28.88
N LEU A 315 -4.95 -4.41 -27.86
CA LEU A 315 -5.50 -4.11 -26.54
C LEU A 315 -4.78 -2.91 -25.89
N MET A 316 -3.44 -2.91 -25.95
CA MET A 316 -2.61 -1.85 -25.39
C MET A 316 -2.81 -0.52 -26.13
N GLU A 317 -3.09 -0.53 -27.45
CA GLU A 317 -3.49 0.67 -28.21
C GLU A 317 -4.87 1.19 -27.82
N LYS A 318 -5.83 0.27 -27.59
CA LYS A 318 -7.20 0.63 -27.21
C LYS A 318 -7.27 1.23 -25.81
N TYR A 319 -6.37 0.84 -24.90
CA TYR A 319 -6.33 1.30 -23.52
C TYR A 319 -4.98 1.95 -23.19
N PRO A 320 -4.81 3.26 -23.50
CA PRO A 320 -3.56 3.98 -23.28
C PRO A 320 -3.01 3.89 -21.86
N VAL A 321 -3.87 3.72 -20.85
CA VAL A 321 -3.50 3.52 -19.43
C VAL A 321 -2.56 2.33 -19.20
N LEU A 322 -2.50 1.38 -20.14
CA LEU A 322 -1.59 0.23 -20.07
C LEU A 322 -0.20 0.55 -20.64
N LYS A 323 -0.11 1.37 -21.70
CA LYS A 323 1.16 1.74 -22.37
C LYS A 323 1.86 2.92 -21.70
N THR A 324 1.12 3.83 -21.08
CA THR A 324 1.72 5.04 -20.55
C THR A 324 2.58 4.74 -19.31
N ARG A 325 3.78 5.33 -19.24
CA ARG A 325 4.56 5.39 -17.99
C ARG A 325 3.83 6.21 -16.92
N GLU A 326 2.89 7.05 -17.36
CA GLU A 326 1.83 7.64 -16.53
C GLU A 326 0.98 6.53 -15.92
N GLY A 327 0.90 6.49 -14.59
CA GLY A 327 -0.05 5.60 -13.89
C GLY A 327 0.56 4.51 -13.01
N ARG A 328 1.87 4.49 -12.82
CA ARG A 328 2.54 3.64 -11.81
C ARG A 328 2.26 4.05 -10.37
N ALA A 329 1.70 5.24 -10.17
CA ALA A 329 1.16 5.68 -8.90
C ALA A 329 -0.35 5.44 -8.84
N GLY A 330 -0.86 5.04 -7.68
CA GLY A 330 -2.29 5.10 -7.40
C GLY A 330 -2.74 6.55 -7.44
N ILE A 331 -3.90 6.82 -8.03
CA ILE A 331 -4.42 8.18 -8.14
C ILE A 331 -5.75 8.26 -7.42
N VAL A 332 -5.89 9.26 -6.56
CA VAL A 332 -7.14 9.60 -5.88
C VAL A 332 -7.41 11.10 -5.97
N HIS A 333 -8.66 11.49 -5.77
CA HIS A 333 -9.00 12.91 -5.61
C HIS A 333 -8.33 13.46 -4.35
N ASN A 334 -7.77 14.66 -4.44
CA ASN A 334 -7.06 15.26 -3.33
C ASN A 334 -8.04 15.80 -2.28
N PHE A 335 -8.04 15.20 -1.09
CA PHE A 335 -8.90 15.66 0.01
C PHE A 335 -8.38 16.92 0.71
N LEU A 336 -7.12 17.31 0.48
CA LEU A 336 -6.55 18.57 0.97
C LEU A 336 -6.89 19.78 0.09
N ARG A 337 -7.56 19.55 -1.05
CA ARG A 337 -7.74 20.58 -2.07
C ARG A 337 -8.50 21.80 -1.54
N GLY A 338 -7.91 22.98 -1.73
CA GLY A 338 -8.48 24.26 -1.33
C GLY A 338 -8.40 24.55 0.18
N LEU A 339 -7.74 23.71 0.96
CA LEU A 339 -7.50 24.01 2.37
C LEU A 339 -6.46 25.12 2.53
N GLN A 340 -6.70 25.98 3.52
CA GLN A 340 -5.68 26.86 4.07
C GLN A 340 -5.08 26.14 5.27
N LEU A 341 -4.01 25.38 5.01
CA LEU A 341 -3.32 24.66 6.08
C LEU A 341 -2.46 25.66 6.85
N PRO A 342 -2.63 25.80 8.18
CA PRO A 342 -1.64 26.48 8.98
C PRO A 342 -0.34 25.68 8.93
N SER A 343 0.81 26.35 9.03
CA SER A 343 2.07 25.68 9.39
C SER A 343 1.85 25.01 10.75
N THR A 344 1.65 23.69 10.74
CA THR A 344 1.41 22.92 11.97
C THR A 344 2.60 23.12 12.90
N PRO A 345 2.41 23.40 14.21
CA PRO A 345 3.51 23.41 15.16
C PRO A 345 3.97 21.97 15.41
N GLY A 346 4.83 21.47 14.52
CA GLY A 346 5.62 20.25 14.67
C GLY A 346 7.12 20.59 14.58
N PRO A 347 8.02 19.67 14.95
CA PRO A 347 9.45 19.95 14.97
C PRO A 347 10.05 20.26 13.58
N SER A 348 9.33 19.94 12.50
CA SER A 348 9.62 20.39 11.13
C SER A 348 8.74 21.61 10.81
N GLU A 349 9.28 22.82 11.01
CA GLU A 349 8.70 24.10 10.56
C GLU A 349 8.78 24.24 9.02
N SER A 350 8.29 23.25 8.27
CA SER A 350 8.13 23.40 6.82
C SER A 350 6.74 23.92 6.51
N GLU A 351 6.65 25.07 5.82
CA GLU A 351 5.36 25.55 5.29
C GLU A 351 4.70 24.44 4.46
N PRO A 352 3.37 24.30 4.52
CA PRO A 352 2.65 23.36 3.67
C PRO A 352 3.00 23.63 2.21
N ASP A 353 3.40 22.59 1.50
CA ASP A 353 3.72 22.74 0.09
C ASP A 353 2.44 23.14 -0.65
N GLN A 354 2.46 24.29 -1.35
CA GLN A 354 1.28 24.78 -2.06
C GLN A 354 0.74 23.75 -3.04
N TYR A 355 1.59 22.86 -3.57
CA TYR A 355 1.17 21.75 -4.42
C TYR A 355 0.15 20.84 -3.72
N SER A 356 0.37 20.50 -2.45
CA SER A 356 -0.46 19.56 -1.69
C SER A 356 -1.89 20.07 -1.49
N VAL A 357 -2.11 21.40 -1.47
CA VAL A 357 -3.44 21.99 -1.31
C VAL A 357 -4.06 22.50 -2.62
N THR A 358 -3.27 22.71 -3.67
CA THR A 358 -3.77 23.21 -4.97
C THR A 358 -4.05 22.09 -5.97
N SER A 359 -3.29 20.99 -5.90
CA SER A 359 -3.43 19.86 -6.82
C SER A 359 -4.83 19.25 -6.73
N LYS A 360 -5.38 18.88 -7.89
CA LYS A 360 -6.68 18.17 -7.97
C LYS A 360 -6.58 16.71 -7.51
N ARG A 361 -5.38 16.13 -7.55
CA ARG A 361 -5.14 14.69 -7.41
C ARG A 361 -3.97 14.43 -6.46
N MET A 362 -4.04 13.33 -5.74
CA MET A 362 -2.89 12.78 -5.02
C MET A 362 -2.37 11.57 -5.77
N TYR A 363 -1.04 11.52 -5.91
CA TYR A 363 -0.30 10.40 -6.48
C TYR A 363 0.32 9.60 -5.34
N LEU A 364 -0.11 8.36 -5.20
CA LEU A 364 0.18 7.48 -4.07
C LEU A 364 1.09 6.36 -4.54
N VAL A 365 2.21 6.16 -3.86
CA VAL A 365 3.19 5.13 -4.20
C VAL A 365 3.73 4.44 -2.97
N ASP A 366 4.33 3.27 -3.18
CA ASP A 366 5.01 2.50 -2.14
C ASP A 366 6.02 3.37 -1.38
N SER A 367 5.93 3.38 -0.05
CA SER A 367 6.86 4.10 0.82
C SER A 367 8.29 3.58 0.72
N GLY A 368 8.49 2.32 0.29
CA GLY A 368 9.80 1.70 0.09
C GLY A 368 10.68 2.42 -0.94
N LEU A 369 10.09 3.33 -1.71
CA LEU A 369 10.80 4.23 -2.62
C LEU A 369 11.61 5.31 -1.91
N HIS A 370 11.22 5.64 -0.68
CA HIS A 370 11.96 6.57 0.15
C HIS A 370 12.91 5.79 1.08
N PHE A 371 12.38 4.92 1.95
CA PHE A 371 13.14 3.88 2.66
C PHE A 371 12.20 2.77 3.15
N ALA A 372 12.73 1.58 3.43
CA ALA A 372 11.91 0.38 3.64
C ALA A 372 11.38 0.19 5.08
N ASP A 373 11.44 1.22 5.94
CA ASP A 373 10.98 1.16 7.34
C ASP A 373 9.78 2.08 7.64
N PRO A 374 8.78 1.63 8.41
CA PRO A 374 7.58 2.42 8.74
C PRO A 374 7.72 3.32 10.00
N TYR A 375 8.94 3.74 10.39
CA TYR A 375 9.14 4.66 11.53
C TYR A 375 8.30 5.96 11.48
N PRO A 376 8.07 6.58 10.32
CA PRO A 376 7.29 7.82 10.23
C PRO A 376 5.90 7.74 10.87
N MET A 377 5.25 6.57 10.88
CA MET A 377 3.93 6.35 11.50
C MET A 377 3.88 6.65 13.00
N PHE A 378 5.02 6.62 13.68
CA PHE A 378 5.14 6.91 15.11
C PHE A 378 5.92 8.19 15.39
N LEU A 379 6.85 8.58 14.50
CA LEU A 379 7.62 9.81 14.65
C LEU A 379 6.80 11.06 14.28
N MET A 380 5.95 10.98 13.24
CA MET A 380 5.14 12.12 12.77
C MET A 380 3.88 12.35 13.59
N THR A 381 3.51 11.41 14.46
CA THR A 381 2.28 11.44 15.25
C THR A 381 2.63 11.46 16.74
N PRO A 382 2.99 12.62 17.33
CA PRO A 382 3.37 12.73 18.74
C PRO A 382 2.33 12.16 19.71
N GLN A 383 1.06 12.16 19.32
CA GLN A 383 -0.05 11.59 20.08
C GLN A 383 0.11 10.08 20.31
N ARG A 384 0.89 9.39 19.45
CA ARG A 384 1.26 7.98 19.57
C ARG A 384 2.66 7.79 20.15
N ALA A 385 3.17 8.71 20.96
CA ALA A 385 4.49 8.56 21.57
C ALA A 385 4.68 7.14 22.15
N MET A 386 5.55 6.35 21.49
CA MET A 386 5.82 4.95 21.83
C MET A 386 7.03 4.87 22.76
N ASP A 387 7.00 3.91 23.68
CA ASP A 387 8.12 3.64 24.58
C ASP A 387 9.05 2.57 23.98
N ILE A 388 8.49 1.61 23.23
CA ILE A 388 9.23 0.49 22.64
C ILE A 388 8.75 0.27 21.19
N LEU A 389 9.70 0.26 20.25
CA LEU A 389 9.46 -0.10 18.86
C LEU A 389 10.16 -1.43 18.57
N LEU A 390 9.38 -2.47 18.27
CA LEU A 390 9.89 -3.77 17.84
C LEU A 390 10.03 -3.75 16.32
N SER A 391 11.23 -3.41 15.82
CA SER A 391 11.52 -3.28 14.40
C SER A 391 11.98 -4.59 13.79
N PHE A 392 11.36 -4.97 12.68
CA PHE A 392 11.59 -6.21 11.95
C PHE A 392 11.98 -5.89 10.50
N GLU A 393 13.27 -5.98 10.23
CA GLU A 393 13.93 -5.62 8.97
C GLU A 393 13.83 -6.75 7.93
N THR A 394 13.42 -6.43 6.70
CA THR A 394 13.28 -7.39 5.60
C THR A 394 13.94 -6.93 4.29
N ALA A 395 14.76 -5.88 4.37
CA ALA A 395 15.50 -5.32 3.25
C ALA A 395 16.37 -6.37 2.55
N GLY A 396 16.46 -6.26 1.22
CA GLY A 396 17.37 -7.10 0.44
C GLY A 396 18.81 -6.72 0.74
N ARG A 397 19.69 -7.71 0.90
CA ARG A 397 21.13 -7.50 1.10
C ARG A 397 21.89 -8.17 -0.04
N ASP A 398 23.04 -7.59 -0.41
CA ASP A 398 23.90 -8.17 -1.44
C ASP A 398 24.49 -9.52 -1.02
N THR A 399 24.80 -9.65 0.27
CA THR A 399 25.30 -10.89 0.89
C THR A 399 24.66 -11.08 2.26
N ASP A 400 24.65 -12.33 2.73
CA ASP A 400 24.13 -12.67 4.07
C ASP A 400 24.95 -12.03 5.20
N ASP A 401 26.22 -11.69 4.93
CA ASP A 401 27.13 -10.99 5.83
C ASP A 401 27.10 -9.45 5.66
N GLY A 402 26.32 -8.94 4.70
CA GLY A 402 26.17 -7.52 4.45
C GLY A 402 25.54 -6.78 5.63
N MET A 403 25.88 -5.49 5.78
CA MET A 403 25.38 -4.64 6.86
C MET A 403 23.83 -4.65 6.90
N PRO A 404 23.20 -5.09 8.00
CA PRO A 404 21.76 -5.31 8.04
C PRO A 404 20.94 -4.08 8.46
N PHE A 405 21.58 -2.91 8.61
CA PHE A 405 20.96 -1.72 9.22
C PHE A 405 20.84 -0.53 8.26
N TRP A 406 20.88 -0.77 6.94
CA TRP A 406 20.87 0.32 5.96
C TRP A 406 19.59 1.15 6.00
N ASP A 407 18.42 0.51 6.03
CA ASP A 407 17.14 1.23 6.11
C ASP A 407 16.95 1.87 7.50
N LEU A 408 17.40 1.21 8.57
CA LEU A 408 17.42 1.80 9.90
C LEU A 408 18.28 3.08 9.98
N LEU A 409 19.44 3.11 9.32
CA LEU A 409 20.27 4.31 9.22
C LEU A 409 19.58 5.42 8.41
N ARG A 410 18.92 5.08 7.29
CA ARG A 410 18.12 6.03 6.52
C ARG A 410 16.95 6.59 7.33
N ALA A 411 16.31 5.78 8.16
CA ALA A 411 15.26 6.21 9.07
C ALA A 411 15.80 7.19 10.12
N GLU A 412 17.02 6.96 10.65
CA GLU A 412 17.70 7.89 11.55
C GLU A 412 18.03 9.22 10.83
N GLU A 413 18.59 9.17 9.62
CA GLU A 413 18.88 10.35 8.80
C GLU A 413 17.62 11.16 8.50
N TRP A 414 16.53 10.49 8.11
CA TRP A 414 15.24 11.11 7.88
C TRP A 414 14.68 11.74 9.16
N ALA A 415 14.77 11.05 10.29
CA ALA A 415 14.33 11.57 11.58
C ALA A 415 15.13 12.83 11.97
N LYS A 416 16.46 12.80 11.83
CA LYS A 416 17.34 13.96 12.06
C LYS A 416 16.99 15.13 11.15
N LYS A 417 16.80 14.88 9.85
CA LYS A 417 16.42 15.90 8.85
C LYS A 417 15.09 16.58 9.17
N ASN A 418 14.16 15.86 9.78
CA ASN A 418 12.82 16.35 10.15
C ASN A 418 12.71 16.73 11.64
N ASN A 419 13.84 16.84 12.36
CA ASN A 419 13.90 17.17 13.79
C ASN A 419 13.11 16.23 14.72
N PHE A 420 12.94 14.97 14.33
CA PHE A 420 12.37 13.94 15.19
C PHE A 420 13.43 13.30 16.09
N LYS A 421 13.02 12.96 17.31
CA LYS A 421 13.89 12.24 18.25
C LYS A 421 14.05 10.80 17.77
N PHE A 422 15.30 10.36 17.62
CA PHE A 422 15.64 8.98 17.26
C PHE A 422 16.81 8.52 18.15
N PRO A 423 16.81 7.27 18.66
CA PRO A 423 17.91 6.76 19.46
C PRO A 423 19.21 6.70 18.62
N PRO A 424 20.36 7.15 19.16
CA PRO A 424 21.59 7.21 18.38
C PRO A 424 22.03 5.81 17.94
N LEU A 425 22.24 5.63 16.64
CA LEU A 425 22.80 4.40 16.10
C LEU A 425 24.32 4.51 16.10
N THR A 426 25.00 3.84 17.03
CA THR A 426 26.46 3.66 16.95
C THR A 426 26.74 2.37 16.19
N PRO A 427 27.11 2.39 14.90
CA PRO A 427 27.62 1.20 14.24
C PRO A 427 28.94 0.84 14.92
N LYS A 428 28.94 -0.19 15.76
CA LYS A 428 30.19 -0.85 16.13
C LYS A 428 30.73 -1.44 14.83
N ASN A 429 31.85 -0.91 14.35
CA ASN A 429 32.59 -1.50 13.24
C ASN A 429 32.72 -3.01 13.47
N ASN A 430 31.97 -3.81 12.71
CA ASN A 430 32.22 -5.23 12.60
C ASN A 430 33.46 -5.43 11.70
N SER A 431 34.59 -4.86 12.11
CA SER A 431 35.90 -5.34 11.68
C SER A 431 36.18 -6.62 12.46
N LYS A 432 35.53 -7.73 12.10
CA LYS A 432 36.09 -9.03 12.44
C LYS A 432 37.22 -9.30 11.45
N SER A 433 38.39 -9.39 12.03
CA SER A 433 39.67 -9.70 11.44
C SER A 433 39.59 -10.75 10.33
N THR A 434 40.12 -10.42 9.17
CA THR A 434 40.92 -11.37 8.41
C THR A 434 42.00 -11.93 9.35
N ALA A 435 41.92 -13.21 9.64
CA ALA A 435 43.03 -14.03 10.10
C ALA A 435 43.06 -15.28 9.23
#